data_AF-A0A353CZL2-F1
#
_entry.id   AF-A0A353CZL2-F1
#
_cell.length_a   1.000
_cell.length_b   1.000
_cell.length_c   1.000
_cell.angle_alpha   90.00
_cell.angle_beta   90.00
_cell.angle_gamma   90.00
#
_symmetry.space_group_name_H-M   'P 1'
#
loop_
_entity.id
_entity.type
_entity.pdbx_description
1 polymer ?
#
loop_
_entity_poly.entity_id
_entity_poly.type
_entity_poly.pdbx_seq_one_letter_code
_entity_poly.pdbx_strand_id
1 'polypeptide(L)'
;MKNNNNSSPGPNEQRLSQLLNTLPHGVEEVDINGVITYSNPAHHHMLGYGPEELVGRYIWDFETDDDKQKQLRDYFFHLIEDQPVPTPFVTT
;
A
#
# COMPACT_ATOMS: atom_id res chain seq x y z
N MET A 1 -6.54 -31.03 -8.46
CA MET A 1 -6.64 -30.18 -9.66
C MET A 1 -5.81 -28.93 -9.37
N LYS A 2 -4.73 -28.70 -10.13
CA LYS A 2 -3.85 -27.54 -9.97
C LYS A 2 -4.46 -26.38 -10.76
N ASN A 3 -4.92 -25.33 -10.08
CA ASN A 3 -5.42 -24.13 -10.75
C ASN A 3 -4.23 -23.29 -11.22
N ASN A 4 -4.02 -23.29 -12.52
CA ASN A 4 -3.05 -22.44 -13.21
C ASN A 4 -3.69 -21.08 -13.45
N ASN A 5 -3.54 -20.14 -12.52
CA ASN A 5 -3.92 -18.73 -12.69
C ASN A 5 -2.70 -17.85 -13.00
N ASN A 6 -1.81 -18.30 -13.88
CA ASN A 6 -0.73 -17.46 -14.40
C ASN A 6 -1.21 -16.76 -15.67
N SER A 7 -2.11 -15.80 -15.51
CA SER A 7 -2.37 -14.81 -16.56
C SER A 7 -1.15 -13.90 -16.65
N SER A 8 -0.38 -13.98 -17.73
CA SER A 8 0.70 -13.02 -17.99
C SER A 8 0.11 -11.62 -18.02
N PRO A 9 0.70 -10.65 -17.29
CA PRO A 9 0.14 -9.32 -17.20
C PRO A 9 0.08 -8.68 -18.58
N GLY A 10 -1.04 -8.02 -18.88
CA GLY A 10 -1.24 -7.35 -20.16
C GLY A 10 -0.19 -6.25 -20.40
N PRO A 11 0.00 -5.77 -21.63
CA PRO A 11 0.99 -4.72 -21.94
C PRO A 11 0.88 -3.46 -21.07
N ASN A 12 -0.35 -3.11 -20.65
CA ASN A 12 -0.61 -1.97 -19.78
C ASN A 12 -0.18 -2.22 -18.33
N GLU A 13 -0.42 -3.42 -17.82
CA GLU A 13 -0.02 -3.82 -16.46
C GLU A 13 1.50 -3.86 -16.34
N GLN A 14 2.19 -4.41 -17.34
CA GLN A 14 3.66 -4.41 -17.40
C GLN A 14 4.23 -2.99 -17.38
N ARG A 15 3.66 -2.09 -18.18
CA ARG A 15 4.07 -0.67 -18.21
C ARG A 15 3.80 0.01 -16.87
N LEU A 16 2.65 -0.23 -16.25
CA LEU A 16 2.30 0.32 -14.94
C LEU A 16 3.29 -0.18 -13.87
N SER A 17 3.54 -1.49 -13.81
CA SER A 17 4.51 -2.06 -12.86
C SER A 17 5.90 -1.48 -13.05
N GLN A 18 6.36 -1.29 -14.29
CA GLN A 18 7.64 -0.65 -14.57
C GLN A 18 7.68 0.78 -14.04
N LEU A 19 6.63 1.58 -14.28
CA LEU A 19 6.57 2.94 -13.79
C LEU A 19 6.61 2.97 -12.25
N LEU A 20 5.71 2.25 -11.59
CA LEU A 20 5.63 2.22 -10.13
C LEU A 20 6.92 1.73 -9.46
N ASN A 21 7.61 0.76 -10.06
CA ASN A 21 8.88 0.23 -9.55
C ASN A 21 10.06 1.21 -9.72
N THR A 22 9.95 2.20 -10.60
CA THR A 22 11.00 3.22 -10.83
C THR A 22 10.77 4.52 -10.08
N LEU A 23 9.58 4.73 -9.49
CA LEU A 23 9.28 5.94 -8.73
C LEU A 23 10.14 5.98 -7.45
N PRO A 24 10.72 7.15 -7.11
CA PRO A 24 11.45 7.32 -5.86
C PRO A 24 10.52 7.49 -4.63
N HIS A 25 9.21 7.65 -4.86
CA HIS A 25 8.20 7.79 -3.82
C HIS A 25 7.62 6.42 -3.46
N GLY A 26 7.42 6.18 -2.17
CA GLY A 26 6.69 5.01 -1.69
C GLY A 26 5.26 5.01 -2.22
N VAL A 27 4.85 3.87 -2.79
CA VAL A 27 3.49 3.62 -3.24
C VAL A 27 3.05 2.30 -2.63
N GLU A 28 1.92 2.32 -1.94
CA GLU A 28 1.23 1.14 -1.45
C GLU A 28 -0.23 1.14 -1.90
N GLU A 29 -0.79 -0.05 -2.00
CA GLU A 29 -2.22 -0.31 -2.20
C GLU A 29 -2.73 -1.13 -1.02
N VAL A 30 -3.95 -0.85 -0.60
CA VAL A 30 -4.57 -1.44 0.59
C VAL A 30 -5.99 -1.86 0.28
N ASP A 31 -6.42 -2.99 0.84
CA ASP A 31 -7.81 -3.43 0.73
C ASP A 31 -8.73 -2.65 1.69
N ILE A 32 -10.04 -2.89 1.62
CA ILE A 32 -11.04 -2.23 2.47
C ILE A 32 -10.90 -2.55 3.98
N ASN A 33 -10.07 -3.54 4.34
CA ASN A 33 -9.77 -3.90 5.72
C ASN A 33 -8.46 -3.26 6.20
N GLY A 34 -7.77 -2.50 5.35
CA GLY A 34 -6.48 -1.87 5.63
C GLY A 34 -5.28 -2.82 5.47
N VAL A 35 -5.46 -3.96 4.80
CA VAL A 35 -4.38 -4.92 4.51
C VAL A 35 -3.65 -4.48 3.26
N ILE A 36 -2.31 -4.39 3.32
CA ILE A 36 -1.47 -4.02 2.18
C ILE A 36 -1.53 -5.13 1.12
N THR A 37 -1.96 -4.78 -0.09
CA THR A 37 -2.07 -5.69 -1.25
C THR A 37 -0.93 -5.49 -2.26
N TYR A 38 -0.34 -4.31 -2.30
CA TYR A 38 0.81 -3.98 -3.13
C TYR A 38 1.70 -2.96 -2.42
N SER A 39 3.01 -3.05 -2.65
CA SER A 39 3.99 -2.07 -2.20
C SER A 39 5.15 -2.02 -3.18
N ASN A 40 5.58 -0.82 -3.57
CA ASN A 40 6.69 -0.63 -4.49
C ASN A 40 8.07 -0.71 -3.78
N PRO A 41 9.17 -0.91 -4.54
CA PRO A 41 10.52 -0.98 -3.95
C PRO A 41 10.94 0.26 -3.16
N ALA A 42 10.47 1.45 -3.54
CA ALA A 42 10.77 2.68 -2.80
C ALA A 42 10.13 2.65 -1.41
N HIS A 43 8.89 2.18 -1.29
CA HIS A 43 8.21 2.03 -0.01
C HIS A 43 8.91 1.02 0.91
N HIS A 44 9.32 -0.13 0.36
CA HIS A 44 10.16 -1.12 1.07
C HIS A 44 11.42 -0.47 1.65
N HIS A 45 12.16 0.29 0.82
CA HIS A 45 13.39 0.95 1.25
C HIS A 45 13.15 2.06 2.27
N MET A 46 12.06 2.83 2.14
CA MET A 46 11.69 3.89 3.07
C MET A 46 11.38 3.35 4.47
N LEU A 47 10.67 2.22 4.56
CA LEU A 47 10.33 1.60 5.84
C LEU A 47 11.41 0.63 6.35
N GLY A 48 12.38 0.25 5.51
CA GLY A 48 13.46 -0.67 5.88
C GLY A 48 13.07 -2.16 5.86
N TYR A 49 12.01 -2.52 5.12
CA TYR A 49 11.51 -3.90 5.03
C TYR A 49 11.80 -4.52 3.65
N GLY A 50 11.85 -5.84 3.60
CA GLY A 50 11.94 -6.62 2.37
C GLY A 50 10.63 -6.66 1.56
N PRO A 51 10.70 -7.07 0.29
CA PRO A 51 9.59 -7.00 -0.68
C PRO A 51 8.37 -7.87 -0.34
N GLU A 52 8.52 -8.87 0.52
CA GLU A 52 7.44 -9.78 0.94
C GLU A 52 7.02 -9.57 2.40
N GLU A 53 7.59 -8.58 3.08
CA GLU A 53 7.34 -8.36 4.51
C GLU A 53 6.20 -7.37 4.78
N LEU A 54 5.83 -6.54 3.81
CA LEU A 54 4.74 -5.56 3.95
C LEU A 54 3.39 -6.13 3.52
N VAL A 55 3.35 -6.83 2.37
CA VAL A 55 2.11 -7.36 1.80
C VAL A 55 1.48 -8.37 2.76
N GLY A 56 0.18 -8.21 3.04
CA GLY A 56 -0.57 -9.04 3.98
C GLY A 56 -0.57 -8.53 5.44
N ARG A 57 0.17 -7.47 5.75
CA ARG A 57 0.10 -6.77 7.04
C ARG A 57 -0.85 -5.59 6.98
N TYR A 58 -1.26 -5.09 8.14
CA TYR A 58 -2.06 -3.87 8.19
C TYR A 58 -1.17 -2.63 8.06
N ILE A 59 -1.65 -1.58 7.37
CA ILE A 59 -0.91 -0.31 7.21
C ILE A 59 -0.47 0.34 8.52
N TRP A 60 -1.23 0.13 9.58
CA TRP A 60 -0.94 0.67 10.90
C TRP A 60 0.02 -0.21 11.71
N ASP A 61 0.42 -1.39 11.23
CA ASP A 61 1.41 -2.23 11.94
C ASP A 61 2.82 -1.62 11.95
N PHE A 62 3.04 -0.55 11.19
CA PHE A 62 4.31 0.16 11.06
C PHE A 62 4.36 1.47 11.84
N GLU A 63 3.25 1.86 12.48
CA GLU A 63 3.23 2.96 13.43
C GLU A 63 3.56 2.42 14.82
N THR A 64 4.53 3.05 15.48
CA THR A 64 5.06 2.62 16.79
C THR A 64 4.30 3.24 17.97
N ASP A 65 3.57 4.32 17.71
CA ASP A 65 2.77 5.01 18.71
C ASP A 65 1.33 4.49 18.65
N ASP A 66 0.86 3.86 19.74
CA ASP A 66 -0.48 3.24 19.82
C ASP A 66 -1.61 4.24 19.53
N ASP A 67 -1.46 5.51 19.94
CA ASP A 67 -2.48 6.53 19.71
C ASP A 67 -2.52 6.92 18.23
N LYS A 68 -1.36 7.10 17.59
CA LYS A 68 -1.29 7.33 16.15
C LYS A 68 -1.75 6.12 15.34
N GLN A 69 -1.45 4.92 15.82
CA GLN A 69 -1.89 3.67 15.20
C GLN A 69 -3.43 3.62 15.16
N LYS A 70 -4.07 3.92 16.29
CA LYS A 70 -5.52 4.01 16.40
C LYS A 70 -6.09 5.13 15.52
N GLN A 71 -5.47 6.31 15.52
CA GLN A 71 -5.89 7.44 14.67
C GLN A 71 -5.84 7.10 13.18
N LEU A 72 -4.76 6.46 12.72
CA LEU A 72 -4.61 6.02 11.34
C LEU A 72 -5.69 5.00 10.96
N ARG A 73 -5.98 4.05 11.85
CA ARG A 73 -7.06 3.07 11.65
C ARG A 73 -8.43 3.72 11.55
N ASP A 74 -8.77 4.59 12.51
CA ASP A 74 -10.07 5.28 12.54
C ASP A 74 -10.23 6.18 11.31
N TYR A 75 -9.16 6.89 10.93
CA TYR A 75 -9.13 7.73 9.72
C TYR A 75 -9.30 6.90 8.45
N PHE A 76 -8.63 5.74 8.34
CA PHE A 76 -8.77 4.86 7.19
C PHE A 76 -10.22 4.42 6.98
N PHE A 77 -10.91 3.98 8.04
CA PHE A 77 -12.32 3.59 7.91
C PHE A 77 -13.23 4.76 7.56
N HIS A 78 -12.97 5.96 8.10
CA HIS A 78 -13.66 7.17 7.67
C HIS A 78 -13.45 7.48 6.18
N LEU A 79 -12.23 7.29 5.64
CA LEU A 79 -11.97 7.47 4.20
C LEU A 79 -12.78 6.52 3.32
N ILE A 80 -12.95 5.27 3.76
CA ILE A 80 -13.74 4.25 3.04
C ILE A 80 -15.23 4.59 3.06
N GLU A 81 -15.75 5.05 4.20
CA GLU A 81 -17.16 5.40 4.36
C GLU A 81 -17.54 6.67 3.60
N ASP A 82 -16.78 7.75 3.79
CA ASP A 82 -17.18 9.09 3.36
C ASP A 82 -16.55 9.52 2.03
N GLN A 83 -15.51 8.82 1.55
CA GLN A 83 -14.75 9.13 0.33
C GLN A 83 -14.53 10.64 0.10
N PRO A 84 -13.92 11.34 1.07
CA PRO A 84 -13.71 12.77 0.95
C PRO A 84 -12.77 13.09 -0.22
N VAL A 85 -12.79 14.34 -0.68
CA VAL A 85 -11.88 14.79 -1.74
C VAL A 85 -10.43 14.56 -1.30
N PRO A 86 -9.60 13.83 -2.09
CA PRO A 86 -8.22 13.56 -1.71
C PRO A 86 -7.43 14.85 -1.50
N THR A 87 -6.94 15.06 -0.29
CA THR A 87 -6.10 16.20 0.07
C THR A 87 -4.67 15.72 0.33
N PRO A 88 -3.65 16.36 -0.29
CA PRO A 88 -2.26 16.02 0.00
C PRO A 88 -1.92 16.34 1.47
N PHE A 89 -1.42 15.34 2.19
CA PHE A 89 -0.75 15.58 3.46
C PHE A 89 0.72 15.87 3.19
N VAL A 90 1.15 17.12 3.44
CA VAL A 90 2.54 17.55 3.25
C VAL A 90 3.17 17.73 4.62
N THR A 91 4.17 16.93 4.95
CA THR A 91 5.03 17.17 6.11
C THR A 91 6.18 18.06 5.67
N THR A 92 6.44 19.14 6.41
CA THR A 92 7.48 20.15 6.10
C THR A 92 8.81 19.80 6.76
#